data_AF-A0A1X2GJ03-F1
#
_entry.id   AF-A0A1X2GJ03-F1
#
_cell.length_a   1.000
_cell.length_b   1.000
_cell.length_c   1.000
_cell.angle_alpha   90.00
_cell.angle_beta   90.00
_cell.angle_gamma   90.00
#
_symmetry.space_group_name_H-M   'P 1'
#
loop_
_entity.id
_entity.type
_entity.pdbx_description
1 polymer ?
#
loop_
_entity_poly.entity_id
_entity_poly.type
_entity_poly.pdbx_seq_one_letter_code
_entity_poly.pdbx_strand_id
1 'polypeptide(L)'
;MKKGRSAGEWAQNDGLQFFFSSFLSVFPGKNSGMAQNTAKVEADYSTYNRLRGFAAGMVSGVTKLAVGHPFDLVKVRLQTTTPADGRFKGPLDCLMKTIRNEGFRALYKGATPPLVGWMFMDSIMLGTLHNARLVQQKWNGDRPLTPFQHGLAGLVGGWTVSFVATPVEQIKARLQVQYDAKTTVYSGPIDCIRQVVRNNGVFGLWQGLLPTMAFRSWFFVFWGSYDIFVRHLKTYPLSDGSVTFIAGGLSATAFWIGAFPSDLIKNTYMSQPDVVPRRFPTPTAVTKYIYRTAGLKGFYRGFLPSFLRAFPTNAAADLDNRLLFAVPKKGRLYEQCLTLLQGSDLHFNRRSRQDIALCNNLPVALIFLPAADIPKYVAEGNVDMGISGQDMVVENEVQEKVTEVLELGFGSCRLCVQVPVKGEQQTLESLVGKRIVTSFDAYARKVFEPLDAQHGKTTTINYVSGSVEAACALGLADGIIDLVESGETMRAAGLHDIHTLMSTQAVLLANKNTKHKELVSKLASRIRGVITASKFVLCTYNIERKNLTSAVKITPGRQGATVSTLDSHEGWVAVSAMIDKKKKGDIMDELTSIGATDILVMAFTNCRV
;
A
#
# COMPACT_ATOMS: atom_id res chain seq x y z
N MET A 1 12.33 -58.95 25.97
CA MET A 1 12.25 -60.08 25.01
C MET A 1 11.70 -59.57 23.69
N LYS A 2 12.30 -60.03 22.59
CA LYS A 2 12.06 -59.65 21.19
C LYS A 2 10.71 -60.15 20.64
N LYS A 3 10.39 -59.61 19.46
CA LYS A 3 9.52 -60.07 18.35
C LYS A 3 8.12 -59.42 18.36
N GLY A 4 7.64 -58.74 17.33
CA GLY A 4 8.11 -58.57 15.95
C GLY A 4 6.96 -58.85 14.99
N ARG A 5 6.59 -57.89 14.13
CA ARG A 5 5.96 -58.09 12.81
C ARG A 5 6.43 -57.02 11.84
N SER A 6 6.40 -57.40 10.57
CA SER A 6 7.37 -57.14 9.50
C SER A 6 7.10 -55.90 8.66
N ALA A 7 8.17 -55.48 7.99
CA ALA A 7 8.21 -54.47 6.94
C ALA A 7 7.53 -54.93 5.64
N GLY A 8 6.93 -53.96 4.95
CA GLY A 8 6.42 -54.09 3.59
C GLY A 8 5.59 -52.86 3.25
N GLU A 9 6.26 -51.78 2.84
CA GLU A 9 5.83 -50.68 1.95
C GLU A 9 6.41 -49.33 2.41
N TRP A 10 7.59 -49.03 1.88
CA TRP A 10 8.13 -47.69 1.78
C TRP A 10 7.67 -47.07 0.46
N ALA A 11 7.46 -45.75 0.53
CA ALA A 11 7.31 -44.80 -0.57
C ALA A 11 5.94 -44.75 -1.27
N GLN A 12 5.12 -43.78 -0.86
CA GLN A 12 4.68 -42.72 -1.78
C GLN A 12 4.03 -41.55 -1.03
N ASN A 13 4.55 -40.34 -1.34
CA ASN A 13 3.92 -39.02 -1.22
C ASN A 13 3.13 -38.68 0.06
N ASP A 14 3.75 -37.96 1.01
CA ASP A 14 2.99 -37.11 1.96
C ASP A 14 3.82 -35.98 2.63
N GLY A 15 4.76 -35.38 1.90
CA GLY A 15 5.53 -34.21 2.37
C GLY A 15 4.80 -32.85 2.21
N LEU A 16 3.71 -32.82 1.43
CA LEU A 16 2.97 -31.60 1.08
C LEU A 16 1.68 -31.40 1.91
N GLN A 17 1.11 -32.46 2.49
CA GLN A 17 -0.09 -32.40 3.32
C GLN A 17 0.18 -31.84 4.73
N PHE A 18 1.39 -32.04 5.27
CA PHE A 18 1.76 -31.48 6.58
C PHE A 18 1.94 -29.95 6.56
N PHE A 19 2.16 -29.38 5.36
CA PHE A 19 2.23 -27.93 5.12
C PHE A 19 0.89 -27.22 5.34
N PHE A 20 -0.23 -27.96 5.34
CA PHE A 20 -1.58 -27.40 5.45
C PHE A 20 -2.16 -27.42 6.87
N SER A 21 -1.74 -28.33 7.76
CA SER A 21 -2.34 -28.45 9.10
C SER A 21 -1.70 -27.56 10.17
N SER A 22 -0.41 -27.22 10.04
CA SER A 22 0.31 -26.45 11.08
C SER A 22 0.01 -24.95 11.08
N PHE A 23 -0.76 -24.44 10.11
CA PHE A 23 -1.28 -23.06 10.10
C PHE A 23 -2.65 -22.93 10.79
N LEU A 24 -3.26 -24.03 11.24
CA LEU A 24 -4.63 -24.10 11.77
C LEU A 24 -4.75 -24.14 13.30
N SER A 25 -3.68 -23.88 14.08
CA SER A 25 -3.76 -23.89 15.56
C SER A 25 -3.69 -22.49 16.19
N VAL A 26 -4.49 -21.56 15.69
CA VAL A 26 -4.82 -20.31 16.39
C VAL A 26 -6.35 -20.23 16.43
N PHE A 27 -6.90 -20.12 17.64
CA PHE A 27 -8.31 -20.11 18.06
C PHE A 27 -8.92 -21.44 18.56
N PRO A 28 -9.30 -21.51 19.86
CA PRO A 28 -10.13 -22.57 20.41
C PRO A 28 -11.62 -22.21 20.30
N GLY A 29 -12.49 -23.22 20.17
CA GLY A 29 -13.93 -23.05 20.39
C GLY A 29 -14.81 -24.09 19.70
N LYS A 30 -15.12 -25.17 20.42
CA LYS A 30 -16.22 -26.09 20.10
C LYS A 30 -17.56 -25.37 20.16
N ASN A 31 -18.44 -25.57 19.18
CA ASN A 31 -19.75 -26.21 19.41
C ASN A 31 -20.37 -26.70 18.10
N SER A 32 -21.01 -27.85 18.23
CA SER A 32 -21.41 -28.82 17.20
C SER A 32 -22.76 -28.52 16.55
N GLY A 33 -22.87 -28.75 15.23
CA GLY A 33 -24.13 -29.14 14.58
C GLY A 33 -24.47 -28.46 13.25
N MET A 34 -23.74 -28.73 12.16
CA MET A 34 -24.19 -28.73 10.74
C MET A 34 -22.93 -28.76 9.82
N ALA A 35 -22.26 -29.91 9.75
CA ALA A 35 -20.89 -30.00 9.23
C ALA A 35 -20.79 -30.91 8.00
N GLN A 36 -21.35 -30.51 6.84
CA GLN A 36 -20.99 -31.14 5.56
C GLN A 36 -20.94 -30.15 4.37
N ASN A 37 -21.75 -29.09 4.33
CA ASN A 37 -21.70 -28.08 3.25
C ASN A 37 -20.75 -26.89 3.50
N THR A 38 -20.48 -26.55 4.76
CA THR A 38 -19.60 -25.42 5.17
C THR A 38 -18.11 -25.73 4.96
N ALA A 39 -17.69 -26.98 5.09
CA ALA A 39 -16.29 -27.39 4.97
C ALA A 39 -15.71 -27.23 3.55
N LYS A 40 -16.54 -27.41 2.50
CA LYS A 40 -16.11 -27.17 1.11
C LYS A 40 -15.93 -25.69 0.81
N VAL A 41 -16.84 -24.83 1.32
CA VAL A 41 -16.77 -23.38 1.13
C VAL A 41 -15.57 -22.79 1.88
N GLU A 42 -15.28 -23.25 3.10
CA GLU A 42 -14.09 -22.83 3.86
C GLU A 42 -12.77 -23.27 3.20
N ALA A 43 -12.72 -24.46 2.60
CA ALA A 43 -11.54 -24.96 1.91
C ALA A 43 -11.21 -24.18 0.62
N ASP A 44 -12.23 -23.80 -0.16
CA ASP A 44 -12.07 -22.98 -1.37
C ASP A 44 -11.71 -21.52 -1.02
N TYR A 45 -12.31 -20.94 0.04
CA TYR A 45 -11.97 -19.61 0.53
C TYR A 45 -10.54 -19.55 1.11
N SER A 46 -10.09 -20.63 1.75
CA SER A 46 -8.72 -20.80 2.24
C SER A 46 -7.72 -20.86 1.09
N THR A 47 -8.04 -21.60 0.03
CA THR A 47 -7.18 -21.76 -1.16
C THR A 47 -7.07 -20.46 -1.96
N TYR A 48 -8.18 -19.72 -2.11
CA TYR A 48 -8.22 -18.41 -2.77
C TYR A 48 -7.40 -17.34 -2.01
N ASN A 49 -7.50 -17.31 -0.67
CA ASN A 49 -6.70 -16.39 0.15
C ASN A 49 -5.20 -16.73 0.12
N ARG A 50 -4.85 -18.03 0.04
CA ARG A 50 -3.45 -18.48 -0.14
C ARG A 50 -2.90 -18.04 -1.49
N LEU A 51 -3.69 -18.16 -2.57
CA LEU A 51 -3.30 -17.74 -3.91
C LEU A 51 -3.09 -16.21 -3.99
N ARG A 52 -3.95 -15.42 -3.34
CA ARG A 52 -3.82 -13.96 -3.28
C ARG A 52 -2.65 -13.50 -2.40
N GLY A 53 -2.38 -14.20 -1.29
CA GLY A 53 -1.19 -13.96 -0.46
C GLY A 53 0.10 -14.27 -1.21
N PHE A 54 0.10 -15.35 -1.99
CA PHE A 54 1.19 -15.73 -2.87
C PHE A 54 1.42 -14.67 -3.97
N ALA A 55 0.36 -14.21 -4.65
CA ALA A 55 0.45 -13.17 -5.66
C ALA A 55 0.97 -11.82 -5.11
N ALA A 56 0.50 -11.41 -3.93
CA ALA A 56 1.00 -10.21 -3.26
C ALA A 56 2.49 -10.34 -2.89
N GLY A 57 2.90 -11.50 -2.39
CA GLY A 57 4.32 -11.81 -2.15
C GLY A 57 5.18 -11.74 -3.42
N MET A 58 4.66 -12.20 -4.55
CA MET A 58 5.34 -12.10 -5.85
C MET A 58 5.50 -10.66 -6.32
N VAL A 59 4.45 -9.83 -6.24
CA VAL A 59 4.51 -8.41 -6.62
C VAL A 59 5.48 -7.63 -5.73
N SER A 60 5.48 -7.90 -4.42
CA SER A 60 6.45 -7.34 -3.46
C SER A 60 7.88 -7.75 -3.83
N GLY A 61 8.11 -9.01 -4.19
CA GLY A 61 9.40 -9.51 -4.66
C GLY A 61 9.90 -8.84 -5.95
N VAL A 62 9.02 -8.68 -6.94
CA VAL A 62 9.33 -7.97 -8.20
C VAL A 62 9.69 -6.51 -7.93
N THR A 63 8.96 -5.84 -7.05
CA THR A 63 9.20 -4.43 -6.70
C THR A 63 10.53 -4.26 -5.99
N LYS A 64 10.86 -5.15 -5.03
CA LYS A 64 12.17 -5.18 -4.36
C LYS A 64 13.31 -5.40 -5.35
N LEU A 65 13.11 -6.24 -6.36
CA LEU A 65 14.10 -6.48 -7.40
C LEU A 65 14.28 -5.23 -8.27
N ALA A 66 13.18 -4.61 -8.70
CA ALA A 66 13.19 -3.43 -9.55
C ALA A 66 13.96 -2.26 -8.91
N VAL A 67 13.75 -2.03 -7.61
CA VAL A 67 14.40 -0.95 -6.84
C VAL A 67 15.81 -1.33 -6.41
N GLY A 68 16.03 -2.58 -5.97
CA GLY A 68 17.27 -3.01 -5.34
C GLY A 68 18.37 -3.47 -6.31
N HIS A 69 18.00 -4.01 -7.47
CA HIS A 69 18.96 -4.66 -8.37
C HIS A 69 20.01 -3.71 -9.00
N PRO A 70 19.72 -2.43 -9.32
CA PRO A 70 20.77 -1.49 -9.75
C PRO A 70 21.89 -1.32 -8.72
N PHE A 71 21.54 -1.27 -7.43
CA PHE A 71 22.53 -1.19 -6.34
C PHE A 71 23.34 -2.48 -6.22
N ASP A 72 22.70 -3.64 -6.38
CA ASP A 72 23.37 -4.94 -6.38
C ASP A 72 24.39 -5.07 -7.53
N LEU A 73 24.05 -4.58 -8.72
CA LEU A 73 24.97 -4.60 -9.86
C LEU A 73 26.23 -3.79 -9.58
N VAL A 74 26.07 -2.54 -9.13
CA VAL A 74 27.20 -1.66 -8.79
C VAL A 74 28.03 -2.28 -7.67
N LYS A 75 27.38 -2.84 -6.64
CA LYS A 75 28.05 -3.55 -5.55
C LYS A 75 28.93 -4.70 -6.07
N VAL A 76 28.35 -5.64 -6.82
CA VAL A 76 29.08 -6.84 -7.28
C VAL A 76 30.23 -6.47 -8.21
N ARG A 77 30.05 -5.48 -9.10
CA ARG A 77 31.13 -5.01 -9.98
C ARG A 77 32.29 -4.37 -9.22
N LEU A 78 32.01 -3.62 -8.16
CA LEU A 78 33.06 -3.06 -7.29
C LEU A 78 33.75 -4.12 -6.44
N GLN A 79 33.00 -5.12 -5.97
CA GLN A 79 33.50 -6.21 -5.13
C GLN A 79 34.43 -7.16 -5.91
N THR A 80 34.17 -7.35 -7.20
CA THR A 80 34.91 -8.27 -8.07
C THR A 80 36.07 -7.62 -8.81
N THR A 81 36.23 -6.30 -8.70
CA THR A 81 37.38 -5.55 -9.21
C THR A 81 38.20 -4.97 -8.08
N THR A 82 39.51 -5.25 -8.09
CA THR A 82 40.43 -4.67 -7.11
C THR A 82 40.88 -3.27 -7.53
N PRO A 83 41.36 -2.43 -6.59
CA PRO A 83 42.00 -1.16 -6.93
C PRO A 83 43.17 -1.32 -7.90
N ALA A 84 43.87 -2.46 -7.84
CA ALA A 84 44.98 -2.80 -8.74
C ALA A 84 44.52 -3.01 -10.20
N ASP A 85 43.25 -3.43 -10.42
CA ASP A 85 42.70 -3.59 -11.76
C ASP A 85 42.32 -2.25 -12.41
N GLY A 86 42.34 -1.13 -11.67
CA GLY A 86 42.13 0.24 -12.18
C GLY A 86 40.76 0.55 -12.81
N ARG A 87 39.85 -0.43 -12.88
CA ARG A 87 38.62 -0.35 -13.70
C ARG A 87 37.59 0.65 -13.19
N PHE A 88 37.41 0.74 -11.88
CA PHE A 88 36.48 1.66 -11.21
C PHE A 88 37.13 2.40 -10.06
N LYS A 89 37.00 3.74 -10.06
CA LYS A 89 37.48 4.62 -8.99
C LYS A 89 36.52 4.67 -7.80
N GLY A 90 35.24 4.40 -8.01
CA GLY A 90 34.22 4.38 -6.97
C GLY A 90 32.82 4.01 -7.48
N PRO A 91 31.79 4.03 -6.62
CA PRO A 91 30.43 3.62 -6.98
C PRO A 91 29.77 4.45 -8.08
N LEU A 92 29.93 5.78 -8.04
CA LEU A 92 29.38 6.67 -9.07
C LEU A 92 30.09 6.47 -10.42
N ASP A 93 31.41 6.28 -10.40
CA ASP A 93 32.20 5.97 -11.61
C ASP A 93 31.76 4.63 -12.22
N CYS A 94 31.53 3.60 -11.39
CA CYS A 94 30.99 2.32 -11.85
C CYS A 94 29.60 2.47 -12.46
N LEU A 95 28.71 3.24 -11.84
CA LEU A 95 27.35 3.48 -12.35
C LEU A 95 27.39 4.22 -13.70
N MET A 96 28.11 5.34 -13.78
CA MET A 96 28.21 6.15 -15.00
C MET A 96 28.85 5.37 -16.15
N LYS A 97 29.94 4.65 -15.90
CA LYS A 97 30.57 3.80 -16.92
C LYS A 97 29.65 2.68 -17.41
N THR A 98 28.88 2.08 -16.51
CA THR A 98 27.90 1.05 -16.88
C THR A 98 26.82 1.63 -17.80
N ILE A 99 26.24 2.78 -17.45
CA ILE A 99 25.21 3.43 -18.27
C ILE A 99 25.78 3.88 -19.62
N ARG A 100 26.98 4.46 -19.62
CA ARG A 100 27.63 5.00 -20.84
C ARG A 100 28.05 3.90 -21.82
N ASN A 101 28.58 2.78 -21.33
CA ASN A 101 29.18 1.75 -22.18
C ASN A 101 28.19 0.62 -22.52
N GLU A 102 27.21 0.34 -21.64
CA GLU A 102 26.29 -0.80 -21.79
C GLU A 102 24.80 -0.37 -21.85
N GLY A 103 24.49 0.91 -21.60
CA GLY A 103 23.13 1.44 -21.59
C GLY A 103 22.35 1.20 -20.30
N PHE A 104 21.15 1.79 -20.20
CA PHE A 104 20.32 1.74 -18.98
C PHE A 104 19.83 0.32 -18.63
N ARG A 105 19.55 -0.51 -19.65
CA ARG A 105 19.12 -1.91 -19.45
C ARG A 105 20.19 -2.77 -18.78
N ALA A 106 21.47 -2.38 -18.87
CA ALA A 106 22.55 -3.08 -18.21
C ALA A 106 22.44 -3.06 -16.68
N LEU A 107 21.75 -2.07 -16.10
CA LEU A 107 21.47 -2.00 -14.66
C LEU A 107 20.71 -3.22 -14.14
N TYR A 108 19.97 -3.92 -15.00
CA TYR A 108 19.21 -5.13 -14.69
C TYR A 108 19.88 -6.44 -15.13
N LYS A 109 21.16 -6.39 -15.52
CA LYS A 109 21.93 -7.58 -15.92
C LYS A 109 22.01 -8.57 -14.75
N GLY A 110 21.65 -9.83 -15.02
CA GLY A 110 21.60 -10.88 -13.99
C GLY A 110 20.40 -10.81 -13.04
N ALA A 111 19.33 -10.05 -13.36
CA ALA A 111 18.12 -9.99 -12.53
C ALA A 111 17.23 -11.25 -12.63
N THR A 112 17.33 -12.01 -13.73
CA THR A 112 16.48 -13.19 -13.99
C THR A 112 16.68 -14.34 -13.00
N PRO A 113 17.91 -14.78 -12.66
CA PRO A 113 18.08 -15.85 -11.67
C PRO A 113 17.50 -15.48 -10.28
N PRO A 114 17.73 -14.27 -9.74
CA PRO A 114 17.08 -13.82 -8.51
C PRO A 114 15.56 -13.72 -8.60
N LEU A 115 15.00 -13.25 -9.73
CA LEU A 115 13.55 -13.14 -9.92
C LEU A 115 12.84 -14.49 -9.70
N VAL A 116 13.39 -15.56 -10.28
CA VAL A 116 12.84 -16.92 -10.14
C VAL A 116 13.24 -17.55 -8.80
N GLY A 117 14.49 -17.33 -8.38
CA GLY A 117 15.05 -17.96 -7.18
C GLY A 117 14.54 -17.38 -5.86
N TRP A 118 14.19 -16.09 -5.80
CA TRP A 118 13.76 -15.43 -4.55
C TRP A 118 12.49 -16.04 -3.96
N MET A 119 11.55 -16.49 -4.79
CA MET A 119 10.31 -17.11 -4.31
C MET A 119 10.60 -18.35 -3.44
N PHE A 120 11.49 -19.21 -3.92
CA PHE A 120 11.91 -20.42 -3.22
C PHE A 120 12.81 -20.10 -2.04
N MET A 121 13.74 -19.15 -2.20
CA MET A 121 14.66 -18.78 -1.13
C MET A 121 13.93 -18.18 0.08
N ASP A 122 13.05 -17.20 -0.14
CA ASP A 122 12.36 -16.52 0.97
C ASP A 122 11.41 -17.49 1.69
N SER A 123 10.75 -18.37 0.94
CA SER A 123 9.85 -19.38 1.50
C SER A 123 10.61 -20.39 2.37
N ILE A 124 11.75 -20.89 1.89
CA ILE A 124 12.60 -21.81 2.65
C ILE A 124 13.18 -21.10 3.89
N MET A 125 13.65 -19.86 3.73
CA MET A 125 14.21 -19.08 4.83
C MET A 125 13.18 -18.82 5.92
N LEU A 126 12.01 -18.26 5.57
CA LEU A 126 10.97 -17.90 6.54
C LEU A 126 10.30 -19.13 7.15
N GLY A 127 10.05 -20.18 6.35
CA GLY A 127 9.52 -21.44 6.84
C GLY A 127 10.47 -22.11 7.84
N THR A 128 11.77 -22.18 7.51
CA THR A 128 12.79 -22.73 8.42
C THR A 128 12.90 -21.88 9.68
N LEU A 129 12.92 -20.55 9.55
CA LEU A 129 12.98 -19.62 10.67
C LEU A 129 11.79 -19.80 11.62
N HIS A 130 10.58 -19.92 11.07
CA HIS A 130 9.36 -20.13 11.85
C HIS A 130 9.40 -21.47 12.59
N ASN A 131 9.73 -22.55 11.89
CA ASN A 131 9.82 -23.88 12.48
C ASN A 131 10.91 -23.95 13.56
N ALA A 132 12.07 -23.34 13.33
CA ALA A 132 13.13 -23.26 14.33
C ALA A 132 12.69 -22.50 15.59
N ARG A 133 11.93 -21.40 15.44
CA ARG A 133 11.35 -20.67 16.58
C ARG A 133 10.29 -21.50 17.31
N LEU A 134 9.43 -22.23 16.61
CA LEU A 134 8.43 -23.10 17.23
C LEU A 134 9.07 -24.22 18.05
N VAL A 135 10.10 -24.87 17.52
CA VAL A 135 10.86 -25.90 18.25
C VAL A 135 11.49 -25.31 19.50
N GLN A 136 12.11 -24.13 19.38
CA GLN A 136 12.70 -23.45 20.54
C GLN A 136 11.63 -23.02 21.56
N GLN A 137 10.45 -22.56 21.11
CA GLN A 137 9.33 -22.18 21.99
C GLN A 137 8.79 -23.38 22.77
N LYS A 138 8.69 -24.56 22.13
CA LYS A 138 8.30 -25.81 22.82
C LYS A 138 9.24 -26.15 23.97
N TRP A 139 10.53 -25.82 23.86
CA TRP A 139 11.51 -26.02 24.94
C TRP A 139 11.52 -24.87 25.96
N ASN A 140 11.07 -23.68 25.58
CA ASN A 140 11.01 -22.49 26.44
C ASN A 140 9.71 -22.39 27.26
N GLY A 141 8.70 -23.21 26.96
CA GLY A 141 7.37 -23.15 27.56
C GLY A 141 6.67 -21.82 27.26
N ASP A 142 6.15 -21.16 28.28
CA ASP A 142 5.46 -19.85 28.17
C ASP A 142 6.39 -18.65 28.11
N ARG A 143 7.71 -18.84 28.26
CA ARG A 143 8.67 -17.72 28.23
C ARG A 143 8.90 -17.25 26.79
N PRO A 144 8.88 -15.93 26.53
CA PRO A 144 9.20 -15.41 25.20
C PRO A 144 10.64 -15.77 24.82
N LEU A 145 10.87 -16.05 23.53
CA LEU A 145 12.18 -16.35 22.99
C LEU A 145 13.17 -15.22 23.31
N THR A 146 14.40 -15.58 23.64
CA THR A 146 15.50 -14.62 23.87
C THR A 146 16.06 -14.11 22.53
N PRO A 147 16.74 -12.95 22.50
CA PRO A 147 17.42 -12.48 21.30
C PRO A 147 18.40 -13.50 20.71
N PHE A 148 19.08 -14.26 21.58
CA PHE A 148 19.98 -15.33 21.18
C PHE A 148 19.25 -16.47 20.43
N GLN A 149 18.09 -16.88 20.94
CA GLN A 149 17.22 -17.87 20.31
C GLN A 149 16.68 -17.38 18.95
N HIS A 150 16.26 -16.12 18.87
CA HIS A 150 15.90 -15.50 17.58
C HIS A 150 17.05 -15.48 16.59
N GLY A 151 18.28 -15.19 17.06
CA GLY A 151 19.49 -15.28 16.27
C GLY A 151 19.78 -16.71 15.81
N LEU A 152 19.68 -17.71 16.69
CA LEU A 152 19.92 -19.11 16.34
C LEU A 152 18.93 -19.62 15.29
N ALA A 153 17.65 -19.25 15.41
CA ALA A 153 16.66 -19.54 14.38
C ALA A 153 17.01 -18.86 13.03
N GLY A 154 17.55 -17.64 13.08
CA GLY A 154 18.09 -16.92 11.94
C GLY A 154 19.26 -17.63 11.26
N LEU A 155 20.21 -18.15 12.05
CA LEU A 155 21.35 -18.93 11.58
C LEU A 155 20.91 -20.18 10.82
N VAL A 156 20.01 -20.98 11.42
CA VAL A 156 19.47 -22.21 10.81
C VAL A 156 18.74 -21.88 9.52
N GLY A 157 17.89 -20.84 9.52
CA GLY A 157 17.23 -20.35 8.30
C GLY A 157 18.24 -20.00 7.21
N GLY A 158 19.29 -19.24 7.56
CA GLY A 158 20.36 -18.83 6.66
C GLY A 158 21.15 -19.99 6.06
N TRP A 159 21.43 -21.04 6.82
CA TRP A 159 22.12 -22.24 6.33
C TRP A 159 21.25 -23.07 5.41
N THR A 160 20.00 -23.34 5.78
CA THR A 160 19.08 -24.11 4.94
C THR A 160 18.85 -23.44 3.59
N VAL A 161 18.64 -22.12 3.57
CA VAL A 161 18.44 -21.40 2.32
C VAL A 161 19.72 -21.32 1.48
N SER A 162 20.91 -21.54 2.05
CA SER A 162 22.19 -21.52 1.30
C SER A 162 22.26 -22.60 0.23
N PHE A 163 21.63 -23.77 0.44
CA PHE A 163 21.61 -24.85 -0.55
C PHE A 163 20.87 -24.48 -1.83
N VAL A 164 19.80 -23.69 -1.72
CA VAL A 164 19.03 -23.22 -2.88
C VAL A 164 19.62 -21.93 -3.45
N ALA A 165 20.20 -21.09 -2.60
CA ALA A 165 20.72 -19.82 -3.04
C ALA A 165 22.06 -19.87 -3.73
N THR A 166 22.95 -20.78 -3.32
CA THR A 166 24.29 -20.91 -3.92
C THR A 166 24.25 -21.00 -5.45
N PRO A 167 23.46 -21.90 -6.09
CA PRO A 167 23.40 -21.96 -7.55
C PRO A 167 22.88 -20.66 -8.17
N VAL A 168 21.84 -20.06 -7.59
CA VAL A 168 21.22 -18.84 -8.12
C VAL A 168 22.17 -17.63 -8.00
N GLU A 169 22.82 -17.47 -6.85
CA GLU A 169 23.79 -16.40 -6.59
C GLU A 169 25.04 -16.56 -7.45
N GLN A 170 25.50 -17.81 -7.68
CA GLN A 170 26.65 -18.09 -8.54
C GLN A 170 26.38 -17.71 -10.00
N ILE A 171 25.20 -18.03 -10.53
CA ILE A 171 24.79 -17.63 -11.89
C ILE A 171 24.63 -16.10 -11.97
N LYS A 172 23.97 -15.48 -10.98
CA LYS A 172 23.80 -14.02 -10.89
C LYS A 172 25.16 -13.32 -10.94
N ALA A 173 26.10 -13.71 -10.07
CA ALA A 173 27.40 -13.07 -9.95
C ALA A 173 28.19 -13.12 -11.27
N ARG A 174 28.18 -14.26 -11.96
CA ARG A 174 28.86 -14.42 -13.25
C ARG A 174 28.25 -13.58 -14.37
N LEU A 175 26.92 -13.49 -14.42
CA LEU A 175 26.24 -12.64 -15.38
C LEU A 175 26.52 -11.15 -15.13
N GLN A 176 26.63 -10.72 -13.87
CA GLN A 176 26.85 -9.32 -13.49
C GLN A 176 28.26 -8.80 -13.79
N VAL A 177 29.26 -9.68 -13.84
CA VAL A 177 30.69 -9.36 -14.07
C VAL A 177 31.04 -9.34 -15.57
N GLN A 178 30.05 -9.42 -16.47
CA GLN A 178 30.25 -9.21 -17.91
C GLN A 178 30.10 -7.73 -18.25
N TYR A 179 31.19 -7.08 -18.68
CA TYR A 179 31.26 -5.63 -18.89
C TYR A 179 31.11 -5.18 -20.35
N ASP A 180 31.56 -5.96 -21.34
CA ASP A 180 31.50 -5.57 -22.75
C ASP A 180 30.67 -6.57 -23.56
N ALA A 181 29.80 -6.06 -24.44
CA ALA A 181 28.96 -6.89 -25.34
C ALA A 181 29.79 -7.76 -26.30
N LYS A 182 31.03 -7.35 -26.59
CA LYS A 182 31.96 -8.08 -27.48
C LYS A 182 32.74 -9.19 -26.77
N THR A 183 32.80 -9.18 -25.44
CA THR A 183 33.54 -10.17 -24.62
C THR A 183 32.59 -10.95 -23.70
N THR A 184 31.31 -11.04 -24.05
CA THR A 184 30.33 -11.81 -23.28
C THR A 184 30.62 -13.30 -23.41
N VAL A 185 30.85 -13.95 -22.27
CA VAL A 185 31.05 -15.41 -22.16
C VAL A 185 29.71 -16.14 -22.08
N TYR A 186 28.68 -15.48 -21.54
CA TYR A 186 27.36 -16.06 -21.33
C TYR A 186 26.28 -15.22 -22.03
N SER A 187 25.53 -15.86 -22.92
CA SER A 187 24.38 -15.26 -23.60
C SER A 187 23.17 -15.07 -22.66
N GLY A 188 23.09 -15.87 -21.58
CA GLY A 188 22.04 -15.78 -20.58
C GLY A 188 22.20 -16.78 -19.42
N PRO A 189 21.22 -16.83 -18.50
CA PRO A 189 21.26 -17.72 -17.33
C PRO A 189 21.37 -19.21 -17.67
N ILE A 190 20.61 -19.67 -18.66
CA ILE A 190 20.57 -21.09 -19.07
C ILE A 190 21.92 -21.50 -19.68
N ASP A 191 22.50 -20.64 -20.51
CA ASP A 191 23.81 -20.85 -21.10
C ASP A 191 24.91 -20.87 -20.02
N CYS A 192 24.85 -19.96 -19.05
CA CYS A 192 25.75 -19.99 -17.88
C CYS A 192 25.63 -21.31 -17.09
N ILE A 193 24.42 -21.80 -16.83
CA ILE A 193 24.20 -23.09 -16.17
C ILE A 193 24.84 -24.22 -16.99
N ARG A 194 24.56 -24.27 -18.29
CA ARG A 194 25.06 -25.32 -19.19
C ARG A 194 26.58 -25.35 -19.22
N GLN A 195 27.24 -24.19 -19.31
CA GLN A 195 28.69 -24.09 -19.32
C GLN A 195 29.31 -24.49 -17.97
N VAL A 196 28.73 -24.06 -16.85
CA VAL A 196 29.22 -24.45 -15.51
C VAL A 196 29.10 -25.96 -15.32
N VAL A 197 27.97 -26.56 -15.70
CA VAL A 197 27.75 -28.00 -15.58
C VAL A 197 28.68 -28.79 -16.50
N ARG A 198 28.94 -28.28 -17.72
CA ARG A 198 29.88 -28.90 -18.66
C ARG A 198 31.32 -28.88 -18.14
N ASN A 199 31.75 -27.78 -17.52
CA ASN A 199 33.15 -27.59 -17.12
C ASN A 199 33.46 -28.16 -15.73
N ASN A 200 32.51 -28.10 -14.79
CA ASN A 200 32.71 -28.44 -13.38
C ASN A 200 31.78 -29.55 -12.87
N GLY A 201 30.95 -30.14 -13.73
CA GLY A 201 29.90 -31.08 -13.34
C GLY A 201 28.70 -30.41 -12.64
N VAL A 202 27.69 -31.21 -12.31
CA VAL A 202 26.45 -30.73 -11.67
C VAL A 202 26.70 -30.08 -10.31
N PHE A 203 27.63 -30.64 -9.52
CA PHE A 203 28.07 -30.04 -8.24
C PHE A 203 28.87 -28.74 -8.41
N GLY A 204 29.26 -28.40 -9.65
CA GLY A 204 29.85 -27.11 -10.01
C GLY A 204 28.99 -25.90 -9.61
N LEU A 205 27.66 -26.08 -9.56
CA LEU A 205 26.70 -25.06 -9.15
C LEU A 205 26.71 -24.77 -7.63
N TRP A 206 27.33 -25.63 -6.81
CA TRP A 206 27.46 -25.46 -5.36
C TRP A 206 28.87 -25.10 -4.90
N GLN A 207 29.77 -24.76 -5.81
CA GLN A 207 31.16 -24.49 -5.45
C GLN A 207 31.31 -23.31 -4.49
N GLY A 208 30.37 -22.36 -4.50
CA GLY A 208 30.33 -21.26 -3.54
C GLY A 208 29.58 -21.55 -2.23
N LEU A 209 29.23 -22.80 -1.91
CA LEU A 209 28.34 -23.10 -0.77
C LEU A 209 28.94 -22.65 0.57
N LEU A 210 30.19 -22.99 0.86
CA LEU A 210 30.86 -22.60 2.10
C LEU A 210 30.92 -21.07 2.31
N PRO A 211 31.39 -20.26 1.33
CA PRO A 211 31.35 -18.81 1.50
C PRO A 211 29.91 -18.25 1.56
N THR A 212 28.92 -18.88 0.92
CA THR A 212 27.50 -18.52 1.09
C THR A 212 27.02 -18.76 2.51
N MET A 213 27.31 -19.93 3.08
CA MET A 213 26.94 -20.26 4.46
C MET A 213 27.62 -19.31 5.46
N ALA A 214 28.91 -19.01 5.25
CA ALA A 214 29.63 -18.04 6.08
C ALA A 214 29.02 -16.63 6.01
N PHE A 215 28.58 -16.18 4.84
CA PHE A 215 27.85 -14.92 4.68
C PHE A 215 26.49 -14.98 5.41
N ARG A 216 25.76 -16.08 5.26
CA ARG A 216 24.43 -16.24 5.85
C ARG A 216 24.43 -16.54 7.34
N SER A 217 25.56 -16.91 7.94
CA SER A 217 25.68 -16.98 9.39
C SER A 217 25.38 -15.66 10.08
N TRP A 218 25.56 -14.53 9.38
CA TRP A 218 25.23 -13.20 9.89
C TRP A 218 23.71 -12.95 10.03
N PHE A 219 22.84 -13.82 9.50
CA PHE A 219 21.40 -13.79 9.84
C PHE A 219 21.15 -13.97 11.35
N PHE A 220 22.10 -14.57 12.09
CA PHE A 220 22.10 -14.55 13.54
C PHE A 220 22.05 -13.12 14.10
N VAL A 221 22.95 -12.26 13.62
CA VAL A 221 23.03 -10.86 14.04
C VAL A 221 21.81 -10.09 13.58
N PHE A 222 21.33 -10.32 12.36
CA PHE A 222 20.11 -9.67 11.86
C PHE A 222 18.91 -9.94 12.78
N TRP A 223 18.57 -11.21 13.02
CA TRP A 223 17.37 -11.56 13.79
C TRP A 223 17.52 -11.33 15.29
N GLY A 224 18.73 -11.51 15.84
CA GLY A 224 19.01 -11.20 17.24
C GLY A 224 18.94 -9.71 17.54
N SER A 225 19.57 -8.87 16.70
CA SER A 225 19.49 -7.41 16.85
C SER A 225 18.11 -6.85 16.56
N TYR A 226 17.37 -7.43 15.62
CA TYR A 226 15.99 -7.04 15.34
C TYR A 226 15.09 -7.14 16.58
N ASP A 227 15.15 -8.25 17.31
CA ASP A 227 14.38 -8.43 18.54
C ASP A 227 14.80 -7.42 19.63
N ILE A 228 16.11 -7.15 19.79
CA ILE A 228 16.61 -6.12 20.71
C ILE A 228 16.06 -4.73 20.34
N PHE A 229 16.13 -4.35 19.05
CA PHE A 229 15.65 -3.06 18.58
C PHE A 229 14.14 -2.93 18.71
N VAL A 230 13.36 -3.97 18.40
CA VAL A 230 11.90 -3.95 18.59
C VAL A 230 11.55 -3.76 20.07
N ARG A 231 12.17 -4.52 20.98
CA ARG A 231 11.93 -4.38 22.43
C ARG A 231 12.26 -2.99 22.94
N HIS A 232 13.38 -2.42 22.49
CA HIS A 232 13.79 -1.09 22.87
C HIS A 232 12.87 0.00 22.29
N LEU A 233 12.54 -0.07 20.99
CA LEU A 233 11.70 0.92 20.33
C LEU A 233 10.24 0.91 20.81
N LYS A 234 9.74 -0.23 21.31
CA LYS A 234 8.42 -0.33 21.96
C LYS A 234 8.32 0.42 23.29
N THR A 235 9.45 0.86 23.88
CA THR A 235 9.42 1.72 25.07
C THR A 235 9.06 3.17 24.76
N TYR A 236 9.13 3.56 23.48
CA TYR A 236 8.76 4.89 22.99
C TYR A 236 7.33 4.88 22.41
N PRO A 237 6.62 6.03 22.38
CA PRO A 237 5.27 6.15 21.81
C PRO A 237 5.30 6.16 20.27
N LEU A 238 5.83 5.09 19.67
CA LEU A 238 5.93 4.89 18.22
C LEU A 238 4.87 3.87 17.77
N SER A 239 4.38 4.01 16.53
CA SER A 239 3.46 3.04 15.93
C SER A 239 4.17 1.69 15.65
N ASP A 240 3.44 0.56 15.70
CA ASP A 240 4.01 -0.77 15.45
C ASP A 240 4.68 -0.90 14.07
N GLY A 241 4.15 -0.20 13.05
CA GLY A 241 4.77 -0.13 11.73
C GLY A 241 6.10 0.63 11.75
N SER A 242 6.14 1.78 12.43
CA SER A 242 7.39 2.56 12.61
C SER A 242 8.44 1.78 13.39
N VAL A 243 8.04 1.06 14.43
CA VAL A 243 8.93 0.19 15.21
C VAL A 243 9.53 -0.89 14.32
N THR A 244 8.70 -1.59 13.55
CA THR A 244 9.12 -2.65 12.62
C THR A 244 10.05 -2.11 11.54
N PHE A 245 9.73 -0.95 10.97
CA PHE A 245 10.53 -0.29 9.94
C PHE A 245 11.92 0.14 10.45
N ILE A 246 11.98 0.85 11.58
CA ILE A 246 13.23 1.33 12.17
C ILE A 246 14.07 0.14 12.68
N ALA A 247 13.46 -0.81 13.38
CA ALA A 247 14.14 -2.01 13.85
C ALA A 247 14.71 -2.83 12.68
N GLY A 248 13.94 -2.98 11.60
CA GLY A 248 14.39 -3.65 10.37
C GLY A 248 15.54 -2.92 9.66
N GLY A 249 15.52 -1.58 9.63
CA GLY A 249 16.60 -0.77 9.08
C GLY A 249 17.90 -0.84 9.90
N LEU A 250 17.79 -0.75 11.23
CA LEU A 250 18.93 -0.85 12.15
C LEU A 250 19.52 -2.27 12.17
N SER A 251 18.68 -3.32 12.18
CA SER A 251 19.16 -4.69 12.13
C SER A 251 19.79 -5.04 10.78
N ALA A 252 19.26 -4.51 9.67
CA ALA A 252 19.89 -4.61 8.36
C ALA A 252 21.27 -3.94 8.33
N THR A 253 21.41 -2.79 9.00
CA THR A 253 22.69 -2.09 9.12
C THR A 253 23.70 -2.93 9.92
N ALA A 254 23.30 -3.46 11.07
CA ALA A 254 24.14 -4.35 11.87
C ALA A 254 24.58 -5.60 11.10
N PHE A 255 23.65 -6.21 10.35
CA PHE A 255 23.95 -7.32 9.44
C PHE A 255 25.00 -6.93 8.41
N TRP A 256 24.80 -5.84 7.66
CA TRP A 256 25.72 -5.47 6.58
C TRP A 256 27.11 -5.08 7.10
N ILE A 257 27.24 -4.45 8.28
CA ILE A 257 28.55 -4.10 8.85
C ILE A 257 29.41 -5.37 9.07
N GLY A 258 28.80 -6.44 9.57
CA GLY A 258 29.50 -7.71 9.84
C GLY A 258 29.59 -8.65 8.63
N ALA A 259 28.53 -8.74 7.84
CA ALA A 259 28.42 -9.69 6.73
C ALA A 259 29.22 -9.27 5.49
N PHE A 260 29.54 -7.99 5.35
CA PHE A 260 30.11 -7.45 4.10
C PHE A 260 31.48 -8.04 3.71
N PRO A 261 32.44 -8.25 4.63
CA PRO A 261 33.68 -8.97 4.31
C PRO A 261 33.44 -10.39 3.75
N SER A 262 32.47 -11.10 4.31
CA SER A 262 32.09 -12.45 3.85
C SER A 262 31.39 -12.41 2.48
N ASP A 263 30.52 -11.41 2.25
CA ASP A 263 29.88 -11.18 0.95
C ASP A 263 30.90 -10.88 -0.14
N LEU A 264 31.94 -10.08 0.15
CA LEU A 264 33.02 -9.78 -0.79
C LEU A 264 33.80 -11.04 -1.18
N ILE A 265 34.20 -11.86 -0.21
CA ILE A 265 34.92 -13.13 -0.46
C ILE A 265 34.06 -14.06 -1.31
N LYS A 266 32.77 -14.20 -0.96
CA LYS A 266 31.81 -15.01 -1.70
C LYS A 266 31.66 -14.55 -3.15
N ASN A 267 31.37 -13.26 -3.38
CA ASN A 267 31.13 -12.73 -4.73
C ASN A 267 32.39 -12.79 -5.61
N THR A 268 33.57 -12.56 -5.03
CA THR A 268 34.86 -12.69 -5.74
C THR A 268 35.14 -14.16 -6.11
N TYR A 269 34.88 -15.09 -5.18
CA TYR A 269 35.09 -16.52 -5.42
C TYR A 269 34.11 -17.10 -6.45
N MET A 270 32.83 -16.68 -6.46
CA MET A 270 31.80 -17.17 -7.37
C MET A 270 31.92 -16.64 -8.80
N SER A 271 32.44 -15.42 -8.95
CA SER A 271 32.54 -14.72 -10.24
C SER A 271 33.80 -15.07 -11.05
N GLN A 272 34.74 -15.83 -10.48
CA GLN A 272 35.94 -16.24 -11.20
C GLN A 272 35.59 -17.13 -12.40
N PRO A 273 36.31 -16.99 -13.53
CA PRO A 273 36.06 -17.80 -14.72
C PRO A 273 36.47 -19.27 -14.49
N ASP A 274 35.82 -20.19 -15.21
CA ASP A 274 36.10 -21.63 -15.15
C ASP A 274 37.34 -22.02 -15.97
N VAL A 275 38.46 -21.35 -15.75
CA VAL A 275 39.75 -21.67 -16.36
C VAL A 275 40.54 -22.56 -15.40
N VAL A 276 41.15 -23.63 -15.93
CA VAL A 276 42.05 -24.52 -15.18
C VAL A 276 43.50 -24.15 -15.53
N PRO A 277 44.37 -23.86 -14.56
CA PRO A 277 44.13 -23.82 -13.11
C PRO A 277 43.35 -22.58 -12.66
N ARG A 278 42.55 -22.73 -11.60
CA ARG A 278 41.73 -21.64 -11.04
C ARG A 278 42.60 -20.56 -10.43
N ARG A 279 42.24 -19.30 -10.67
CA ARG A 279 42.89 -18.13 -10.04
C ARG A 279 42.82 -18.19 -8.52
N PHE A 280 41.67 -18.62 -7.97
CA PHE A 280 41.50 -18.78 -6.53
C PHE A 280 40.97 -20.19 -6.20
N PRO A 281 41.84 -21.12 -5.78
CA PRO A 281 41.45 -22.50 -5.49
C PRO A 281 40.61 -22.63 -4.21
N THR A 282 40.78 -21.71 -3.25
CA THR A 282 40.02 -21.70 -1.99
C THR A 282 39.50 -20.30 -1.66
N PRO A 283 38.39 -20.18 -0.90
CA PRO A 283 37.93 -18.88 -0.39
C PRO A 283 39.00 -18.17 0.46
N THR A 284 39.85 -18.93 1.17
CA THR A 284 40.97 -18.38 1.94
C THR A 284 42.05 -17.73 1.05
N ALA A 285 42.25 -18.24 -0.17
CA ALA A 285 43.14 -17.62 -1.14
C ALA A 285 42.62 -16.24 -1.58
N VAL A 286 41.30 -16.09 -1.74
CA VAL A 286 40.64 -14.80 -2.01
C VAL A 286 40.88 -13.83 -0.85
N THR A 287 40.66 -14.26 0.39
CA THR A 287 40.91 -13.44 1.59
C THR A 287 42.36 -12.94 1.64
N LYS A 288 43.33 -13.84 1.42
CA LYS A 288 44.75 -13.51 1.43
C LYS A 288 45.11 -12.53 0.30
N TYR A 289 44.51 -12.70 -0.88
CA TYR A 289 44.70 -11.81 -2.02
C TYR A 289 44.16 -10.40 -1.75
N ILE A 290 42.95 -10.28 -1.22
CA ILE A 290 42.33 -8.97 -0.88
C ILE A 290 43.16 -8.27 0.19
N TYR A 291 43.57 -8.99 1.24
CA TYR A 291 44.38 -8.43 2.32
C TYR A 291 45.74 -7.91 1.80
N ARG A 292 46.40 -8.67 0.91
CA ARG A 292 47.69 -8.26 0.31
C ARG A 292 47.58 -7.07 -0.65
N THR A 293 46.46 -6.94 -1.37
CA THR A 293 46.31 -5.91 -2.42
C THR A 293 45.68 -4.61 -1.92
N ALA A 294 44.76 -4.68 -0.95
CA ALA A 294 43.98 -3.54 -0.51
C ALA A 294 43.87 -3.41 1.04
N GLY A 295 44.53 -4.28 1.80
CA GLY A 295 44.50 -4.28 3.25
C GLY A 295 43.10 -4.50 3.84
N LEU A 296 42.91 -4.09 5.09
CA LEU A 296 41.61 -4.22 5.78
C LEU A 296 40.49 -3.38 5.14
N LYS A 297 40.82 -2.21 4.57
CA LYS A 297 39.85 -1.35 3.89
C LYS A 297 39.30 -1.99 2.61
N GLY A 298 40.08 -2.89 1.97
CA GLY A 298 39.65 -3.66 0.81
C GLY A 298 38.39 -4.49 1.05
N PHE A 299 38.20 -4.99 2.28
CA PHE A 299 37.04 -5.80 2.63
C PHE A 299 35.70 -5.07 2.58
N TYR A 300 35.72 -3.72 2.62
CA TYR A 300 34.53 -2.87 2.60
C TYR A 300 34.29 -2.17 1.25
N ARG A 301 34.99 -2.60 0.19
CA ARG A 301 34.81 -2.06 -1.16
C ARG A 301 33.44 -2.43 -1.72
N GLY A 302 32.61 -1.42 -1.98
CA GLY A 302 31.21 -1.59 -2.43
C GLY A 302 30.18 -1.53 -1.29
N PHE A 303 30.58 -1.20 -0.06
CA PHE A 303 29.69 -1.11 1.09
C PHE A 303 28.60 -0.03 0.93
N LEU A 304 28.96 1.13 0.36
CA LEU A 304 28.05 2.26 0.20
C LEU A 304 26.78 1.90 -0.63
N PRO A 305 26.89 1.28 -1.82
CA PRO A 305 25.71 0.75 -2.53
C PRO A 305 24.83 -0.21 -1.70
N SER A 306 25.44 -1.13 -0.94
CA SER A 306 24.68 -2.06 -0.08
C SER A 306 23.93 -1.35 1.04
N PHE A 307 24.57 -0.35 1.65
CA PHE A 307 24.00 0.43 2.73
C PHE A 307 22.84 1.30 2.22
N LEU A 308 23.04 2.00 1.10
CA LEU A 308 22.00 2.82 0.48
C LEU A 308 20.79 2.00 0.00
N ARG A 309 20.98 0.72 -0.33
CA ARG A 309 19.90 -0.20 -0.72
C ARG A 309 18.95 -0.52 0.44
N ALA A 310 19.45 -0.60 1.68
CA ALA A 310 18.70 -1.15 2.81
C ALA A 310 17.42 -0.34 3.15
N PHE A 311 17.50 1.00 3.11
CA PHE A 311 16.37 1.86 3.46
C PHE A 311 15.23 1.86 2.41
N PRO A 312 15.47 2.04 1.10
CA PRO A 312 14.42 1.99 0.09
C PRO A 312 13.71 0.64 -0.01
N THR A 313 14.42 -0.49 0.09
CA THR A 313 13.79 -1.82 0.02
C THR A 313 12.95 -2.15 1.24
N ASN A 314 13.32 -1.63 2.42
CA ASN A 314 12.52 -1.80 3.63
C ASN A 314 11.28 -0.88 3.63
N ALA A 315 11.38 0.31 3.03
CA ALA A 315 10.25 1.25 2.93
C ALA A 315 9.16 0.73 1.99
N ALA A 316 9.55 0.09 0.89
CA ALA A 316 8.63 -0.54 -0.04
C ALA A 316 7.81 -1.67 0.61
N ALA A 317 8.35 -2.35 1.63
CA ALA A 317 7.67 -3.45 2.32
C ALA A 317 6.63 -2.99 3.37
N ASP A 318 6.69 -1.75 3.88
CA ASP A 318 5.77 -1.25 4.94
C ASP A 318 4.42 -0.74 4.39
N LEU A 319 4.33 -0.51 3.07
CA LEU A 319 3.07 -0.16 2.41
C LEU A 319 2.12 -1.36 2.25
N ASP A 320 2.67 -2.58 2.14
CA ASP A 320 1.93 -3.80 1.79
C ASP A 320 0.92 -4.25 2.86
N ASN A 321 1.03 -3.76 4.10
CA ASN A 321 0.18 -4.19 5.22
C ASN A 321 -0.79 -3.10 5.72
N ARG A 322 -0.86 -1.95 5.03
CA ARG A 322 -1.70 -0.81 5.40
C ARG A 322 -2.91 -0.71 4.48
N LEU A 323 -4.01 -0.22 5.02
CA LEU A 323 -5.15 0.18 4.20
C LEU A 323 -4.77 1.42 3.39
N LEU A 324 -4.98 1.34 2.08
CA LEU A 324 -4.69 2.42 1.15
C LEU A 324 -5.95 3.27 0.94
N PHE A 325 -5.90 4.53 1.37
CA PHE A 325 -7.02 5.46 1.31
C PHE A 325 -6.71 6.60 0.32
N ALA A 326 -7.36 6.59 -0.84
CA ALA A 326 -7.23 7.63 -1.86
C ALA A 326 -8.00 8.92 -1.50
N VAL A 327 -7.34 10.06 -1.63
CA VAL A 327 -7.89 11.40 -1.35
C VAL A 327 -7.60 12.30 -2.55
N PRO A 328 -8.52 13.21 -2.94
CA PRO A 328 -8.25 14.18 -4.00
C PRO A 328 -6.94 14.94 -3.74
N LYS A 329 -6.09 15.11 -4.75
CA LYS A 329 -4.79 15.80 -4.62
C LYS A 329 -4.91 17.33 -4.64
N LYS A 330 -5.92 17.85 -5.34
CA LYS A 330 -6.20 19.27 -5.57
C LYS A 330 -7.66 19.47 -5.99
N GLY A 331 -8.10 20.72 -6.10
CA GLY A 331 -9.43 21.08 -6.58
C GLY A 331 -10.43 21.31 -5.45
N ARG A 332 -11.69 21.54 -5.82
CA ARG A 332 -12.76 22.00 -4.90
C ARG A 332 -13.02 21.09 -3.70
N LEU A 333 -12.85 19.78 -3.86
CA LEU A 333 -13.12 18.82 -2.78
C LEU A 333 -11.97 18.75 -1.75
N TYR A 334 -10.78 19.26 -2.09
CA TYR A 334 -9.55 18.99 -1.35
C TYR A 334 -9.59 19.46 0.11
N GLU A 335 -9.87 20.74 0.34
CA GLU A 335 -9.84 21.34 1.69
C GLU A 335 -10.91 20.74 2.61
N GLN A 336 -12.09 20.46 2.05
CA GLN A 336 -13.19 19.81 2.77
C GLN A 336 -12.84 18.36 3.13
N CYS A 337 -12.19 17.62 2.21
CA CYS A 337 -11.68 16.28 2.51
C CYS A 337 -10.65 16.32 3.65
N LEU A 338 -9.69 17.24 3.62
CA LEU A 338 -8.68 17.35 4.68
C LEU A 338 -9.30 17.63 6.04
N THR A 339 -10.24 18.59 6.10
CA THR A 339 -10.97 18.93 7.33
C THR A 339 -11.72 17.72 7.87
N LEU A 340 -12.38 16.96 6.99
CA LEU A 340 -13.12 15.75 7.35
C LEU A 340 -12.20 14.63 7.88
N LEU A 341 -11.04 14.43 7.26
CA LEU A 341 -10.06 13.44 7.71
C LEU A 341 -9.46 13.82 9.06
N GLN A 342 -9.13 15.10 9.28
CA GLN A 342 -8.64 15.60 10.57
C GLN A 342 -9.69 15.40 11.68
N GLY A 343 -10.95 15.74 11.45
CA GLY A 343 -12.05 15.47 12.41
C GLY A 343 -12.32 13.98 12.65
N SER A 344 -11.87 13.12 11.75
CA SER A 344 -12.02 11.66 11.84
C SER A 344 -10.89 10.99 12.62
N ASP A 345 -10.05 11.75 13.33
CA ASP A 345 -8.91 11.23 14.08
C ASP A 345 -7.97 10.42 13.16
N LEU A 346 -7.60 11.01 12.01
CA LEU A 346 -6.53 10.52 11.15
C LEU A 346 -5.34 11.46 11.26
N HIS A 347 -4.27 11.02 11.92
CA HIS A 347 -3.10 11.84 12.16
C HIS A 347 -2.05 11.55 11.09
N PHE A 348 -1.91 12.46 10.13
CA PHE A 348 -0.94 12.36 9.05
C PHE A 348 -0.18 13.67 8.88
N ASN A 349 1.05 13.57 8.38
CA ASN A 349 1.84 14.74 7.98
C ASN A 349 2.26 14.56 6.52
N ARG A 350 1.89 15.52 5.67
CA ARG A 350 2.23 15.53 4.25
C ARG A 350 3.27 16.61 3.99
N ARG A 351 4.47 16.24 3.53
CA ARG A 351 5.44 17.22 3.04
C ARG A 351 5.05 17.69 1.63
N SER A 352 5.33 18.95 1.31
CA SER A 352 5.03 19.52 -0.02
C SER A 352 5.64 18.62 -1.11
N ARG A 353 4.83 18.27 -2.14
CA ARG A 353 5.17 17.40 -3.29
C ARG A 353 5.08 15.88 -3.06
N GLN A 354 4.79 15.38 -1.86
CA GLN A 354 4.57 13.95 -1.67
C GLN A 354 3.11 13.57 -1.99
N ASP A 355 2.93 12.51 -2.76
CA ASP A 355 1.61 11.95 -3.13
C ASP A 355 1.17 10.83 -2.19
N ILE A 356 1.97 10.52 -1.17
CA ILE A 356 1.65 9.52 -0.14
C ILE A 356 1.95 10.14 1.23
N ALA A 357 1.01 9.99 2.17
CA ALA A 357 1.20 10.34 3.58
C ALA A 357 0.78 9.18 4.47
N LEU A 358 1.67 8.77 5.38
CA LEU A 358 1.37 7.69 6.32
C LEU A 358 0.64 8.25 7.55
N CYS A 359 -0.36 7.51 8.03
CA CYS A 359 -1.00 7.82 9.30
C CYS A 359 -0.16 7.28 10.46
N ASN A 360 -0.04 8.08 11.51
CA ASN A 360 0.73 7.77 12.71
C ASN A 360 -0.07 6.92 13.71
N ASN A 361 -1.39 7.09 13.73
CA ASN A 361 -2.29 6.51 14.74
C ASN A 361 -3.07 5.27 14.24
N LEU A 362 -3.12 5.02 12.93
CA LEU A 362 -3.81 3.88 12.31
C LEU A 362 -2.96 3.27 11.20
N PRO A 363 -3.12 1.97 10.87
CA PRO A 363 -2.43 1.31 9.76
C PRO A 363 -3.07 1.71 8.42
N VAL A 364 -3.03 3.01 8.12
CA VAL A 364 -3.61 3.65 6.93
C VAL A 364 -2.52 4.46 6.24
N ALA A 365 -2.51 4.42 4.91
CA ALA A 365 -1.72 5.31 4.07
C ALA A 365 -2.67 6.13 3.19
N LEU A 366 -2.58 7.45 3.29
CA LEU A 366 -3.30 8.37 2.41
C LEU A 366 -2.55 8.51 1.09
N ILE A 367 -3.25 8.31 -0.02
CA ILE A 367 -2.71 8.44 -1.38
C ILE A 367 -3.42 9.59 -2.08
N PHE A 368 -2.68 10.62 -2.46
CA PHE A 368 -3.24 11.82 -3.08
C PHE A 368 -3.27 11.67 -4.61
N LEU A 369 -4.47 11.51 -5.17
CA LEU A 369 -4.69 11.24 -6.59
C LEU A 369 -5.63 12.29 -7.23
N PRO A 370 -5.63 12.46 -8.56
CA PRO A 370 -6.68 13.22 -9.24
C PRO A 370 -8.06 12.60 -8.94
N ALA A 371 -9.05 13.43 -8.62
CA ALA A 371 -10.38 12.95 -8.21
C ALA A 371 -11.05 12.06 -9.27
N ALA A 372 -10.83 12.37 -10.56
CA ALA A 372 -11.35 11.60 -11.69
C ALA A 372 -10.85 10.16 -11.73
N ASP A 373 -9.64 9.90 -11.24
CA ASP A 373 -9.03 8.57 -11.32
C ASP A 373 -9.36 7.70 -10.08
N ILE A 374 -9.74 8.32 -8.96
CA ILE A 374 -9.97 7.62 -7.68
C ILE A 374 -10.97 6.46 -7.81
N PRO A 375 -12.15 6.61 -8.45
CA PRO A 375 -13.10 5.50 -8.60
C PRO A 375 -12.49 4.29 -9.30
N LYS A 376 -11.67 4.52 -10.34
CA LYS A 376 -10.97 3.45 -11.06
C LYS A 376 -9.94 2.73 -10.19
N TYR A 377 -9.11 3.47 -9.46
CA TYR A 377 -8.14 2.87 -8.54
C TYR A 377 -8.82 2.05 -7.44
N VAL A 378 -9.94 2.54 -6.89
CA VAL A 378 -10.73 1.81 -5.90
C VAL A 378 -11.33 0.57 -6.55
N ALA A 379 -11.91 0.65 -7.75
CA ALA A 379 -12.54 -0.47 -8.44
C ALA A 379 -11.57 -1.61 -8.81
N GLU A 380 -10.36 -1.26 -9.24
CA GLU A 380 -9.28 -2.21 -9.57
C GLU A 380 -8.67 -2.87 -8.32
N GLY A 381 -8.94 -2.33 -7.13
CA GLY A 381 -8.38 -2.84 -5.87
C GLY A 381 -6.93 -2.42 -5.63
N ASN A 382 -6.44 -1.44 -6.40
CA ASN A 382 -5.14 -0.80 -6.16
C ASN A 382 -5.16 0.06 -4.90
N VAL A 383 -6.33 0.56 -4.50
CA VAL A 383 -6.60 1.20 -3.22
C VAL A 383 -7.86 0.60 -2.60
N ASP A 384 -7.94 0.61 -1.26
CA ASP A 384 -9.05 -0.03 -0.54
C ASP A 384 -10.30 0.85 -0.46
N MET A 385 -10.10 2.16 -0.32
CA MET A 385 -11.17 3.15 -0.23
C MET A 385 -10.71 4.51 -0.75
N GLY A 386 -11.65 5.40 -1.07
CA GLY A 386 -11.33 6.74 -1.54
C GLY A 386 -12.48 7.73 -1.48
N ILE A 387 -12.16 9.03 -1.55
CA ILE A 387 -13.18 10.10 -1.68
C ILE A 387 -13.16 10.63 -3.11
N SER A 388 -14.31 10.60 -3.79
CA SER A 388 -14.51 11.22 -5.10
C SER A 388 -15.97 11.65 -5.28
N GLY A 389 -16.33 12.20 -6.44
CA GLY A 389 -17.72 12.53 -6.79
C GLY A 389 -18.46 11.34 -7.40
N GLN A 390 -19.79 11.28 -7.24
CA GLN A 390 -20.65 10.25 -7.84
C GLN A 390 -20.60 10.30 -9.37
N ASP A 391 -20.52 11.50 -9.92
CA ASP A 391 -20.30 11.79 -11.34
C ASP A 391 -19.05 11.08 -11.88
N MET A 392 -17.95 11.05 -11.13
CA MET A 392 -16.74 10.32 -11.51
C MET A 392 -16.88 8.80 -11.40
N VAL A 393 -17.72 8.30 -10.49
CA VAL A 393 -18.02 6.85 -10.40
C VAL A 393 -18.75 6.40 -11.65
N VAL A 394 -19.70 7.22 -12.12
CA VAL A 394 -20.50 6.95 -13.32
C VAL A 394 -19.66 7.07 -14.58
N GLU A 395 -18.84 8.12 -14.70
CA GLU A 395 -17.96 8.34 -15.85
C GLU A 395 -16.93 7.22 -16.03
N ASN A 396 -16.44 6.62 -14.94
CA ASN A 396 -15.51 5.48 -15.01
C ASN A 396 -16.22 4.12 -15.20
N GLU A 397 -17.56 4.07 -15.18
CA GLU A 397 -18.35 2.84 -15.31
C GLU A 397 -18.00 1.75 -14.28
N VAL A 398 -17.74 2.15 -13.02
CA VAL A 398 -17.26 1.26 -11.95
C VAL A 398 -18.27 0.95 -10.85
N GLN A 399 -19.54 1.33 -11.01
CA GLN A 399 -20.62 1.17 -10.02
C GLN A 399 -20.73 -0.27 -9.49
N GLU A 400 -20.50 -1.27 -10.35
CA GLU A 400 -20.59 -2.68 -9.99
C GLU A 400 -19.41 -3.17 -9.12
N LYS A 401 -18.27 -2.47 -9.13
CA LYS A 401 -17.03 -2.89 -8.44
C LYS A 401 -16.79 -2.15 -7.12
N VAL A 402 -17.40 -0.97 -6.94
CA VAL A 402 -17.26 -0.14 -5.74
C VAL A 402 -18.55 -0.12 -4.93
N THR A 403 -18.44 0.12 -3.64
CA THR A 403 -19.56 0.41 -2.75
C THR A 403 -19.49 1.88 -2.36
N GLU A 404 -20.58 2.61 -2.58
CA GLU A 404 -20.77 3.93 -1.97
C GLU A 404 -21.12 3.74 -0.49
N VAL A 405 -20.13 3.95 0.37
CA VAL A 405 -20.22 3.68 1.81
C VAL A 405 -20.97 4.81 2.52
N LEU A 406 -20.70 6.06 2.12
CA LEU A 406 -21.27 7.26 2.73
C LEU A 406 -21.35 8.40 1.71
N GLU A 407 -22.47 9.11 1.74
CA GLU A 407 -22.56 10.46 1.19
C GLU A 407 -21.93 11.46 2.16
N LEU A 408 -21.04 12.31 1.67
CA LEU A 408 -20.27 13.22 2.52
C LEU A 408 -20.97 14.57 2.76
N GLY A 409 -22.01 14.89 1.98
CA GLY A 409 -22.82 16.09 2.17
C GLY A 409 -22.13 17.40 1.76
N PHE A 410 -21.10 17.33 0.92
CA PHE A 410 -20.45 18.49 0.30
C PHE A 410 -20.11 18.21 -1.17
N GLY A 411 -19.73 19.25 -1.91
CA GLY A 411 -19.44 19.14 -3.34
C GLY A 411 -20.69 18.87 -4.19
N SER A 412 -21.88 19.20 -3.68
CA SER A 412 -23.15 18.95 -4.35
C SER A 412 -23.28 19.79 -5.63
N CYS A 413 -23.53 19.13 -6.76
CA CYS A 413 -23.68 19.74 -8.07
C CYS A 413 -24.74 19.02 -8.90
N ARG A 414 -25.12 19.62 -10.01
CA ARG A 414 -25.92 18.98 -11.05
C ARG A 414 -25.09 18.87 -12.32
N LEU A 415 -25.04 17.69 -12.94
CA LEU A 415 -24.49 17.53 -14.27
C LEU A 415 -25.60 17.89 -15.27
N CYS A 416 -25.39 18.94 -16.05
CA CYS A 416 -26.43 19.52 -16.88
C CYS A 416 -26.00 19.63 -18.34
N VAL A 417 -26.97 19.49 -19.23
CA VAL A 417 -26.85 19.88 -20.63
C VAL A 417 -27.08 21.38 -20.72
N GLN A 418 -26.12 22.10 -21.31
CA GLN A 418 -26.12 23.55 -21.41
C GLN A 418 -25.98 23.99 -22.86
N VAL A 419 -26.71 25.04 -23.23
CA VAL A 419 -26.75 25.57 -24.61
C VAL A 419 -26.73 27.10 -24.62
N PRO A 420 -26.28 27.74 -25.71
CA PRO A 420 -26.32 29.19 -25.84
C PRO A 420 -27.74 29.76 -25.68
N VAL A 421 -27.87 30.84 -24.90
CA VAL A 421 -29.18 31.48 -24.65
C VAL A 421 -29.84 31.96 -25.96
N LYS A 422 -29.04 32.37 -26.94
CA LYS A 422 -29.50 32.82 -28.26
C LYS A 422 -29.51 31.71 -29.32
N GLY A 423 -29.22 30.47 -28.96
CA GLY A 423 -29.13 29.34 -29.88
C GLY A 423 -30.49 28.78 -30.30
N GLU A 424 -30.52 28.02 -31.40
CA GLU A 424 -31.74 27.33 -31.86
C GLU A 424 -32.02 26.04 -31.06
N GLN A 425 -30.99 25.47 -30.44
CA GLN A 425 -31.06 24.20 -29.72
C GLN A 425 -31.45 24.46 -28.27
N GLN A 426 -32.74 24.30 -27.93
CA GLN A 426 -33.30 24.61 -26.61
C GLN A 426 -33.86 23.37 -25.89
N THR A 427 -33.84 22.20 -26.53
CA THR A 427 -34.28 20.93 -25.94
C THR A 427 -33.24 19.84 -26.14
N LEU A 428 -33.32 18.76 -25.35
CA LEU A 428 -32.38 17.65 -25.45
C LEU A 428 -32.41 16.98 -26.83
N GLU A 429 -33.60 16.84 -27.41
CA GLU A 429 -33.82 16.24 -28.73
C GLU A 429 -33.26 17.14 -29.86
N SER A 430 -33.26 18.46 -29.67
CA SER A 430 -32.71 19.41 -30.65
C SER A 430 -31.18 19.32 -30.80
N LEU A 431 -30.50 18.69 -29.83
CA LEU A 431 -29.06 18.44 -29.86
C LEU A 431 -28.70 17.13 -30.57
N VAL A 432 -29.68 16.29 -30.93
CA VAL A 432 -29.42 15.03 -31.63
C VAL A 432 -28.85 15.29 -33.02
N GLY A 433 -27.68 14.72 -33.31
CA GLY A 433 -26.91 14.96 -34.53
C GLY A 433 -26.05 16.22 -34.52
N LYS A 434 -25.91 16.89 -33.36
CA LYS A 434 -25.07 18.10 -33.19
C LYS A 434 -23.74 17.78 -32.52
N ARG A 435 -22.91 18.80 -32.32
CA ARG A 435 -21.60 18.69 -31.65
C ARG A 435 -21.74 19.03 -30.18
N ILE A 436 -21.36 18.08 -29.32
CA ILE A 436 -21.36 18.23 -27.88
C ILE A 436 -19.94 18.15 -27.36
N VAL A 437 -19.55 19.09 -26.50
CA VAL A 437 -18.26 19.06 -25.82
C VAL A 437 -18.47 18.82 -24.33
N THR A 438 -17.68 17.93 -23.74
CA THR A 438 -17.79 17.58 -22.32
C THR A 438 -16.50 16.97 -21.77
N SER A 439 -16.33 17.02 -20.45
CA SER A 439 -15.35 16.19 -19.73
C SER A 439 -15.89 14.82 -19.31
N PHE A 440 -17.16 14.52 -19.63
CA PHE A 440 -17.89 13.30 -19.26
C PHE A 440 -18.26 12.49 -20.52
N ASP A 441 -17.25 11.95 -21.21
CA ASP A 441 -17.43 11.30 -22.52
C ASP A 441 -18.26 10.02 -22.41
N ALA A 442 -17.92 9.14 -21.47
CA ALA A 442 -18.60 7.85 -21.32
C ALA A 442 -20.07 8.05 -20.94
N TYR A 443 -20.34 8.95 -19.98
CA TYR A 443 -21.70 9.21 -19.56
C TYR A 443 -22.52 9.95 -20.62
N ALA A 444 -21.92 10.91 -21.34
CA ALA A 444 -22.60 11.59 -22.43
C ALA A 444 -23.00 10.62 -23.56
N ARG A 445 -22.12 9.70 -23.96
CA ARG A 445 -22.44 8.67 -24.96
C ARG A 445 -23.61 7.82 -24.52
N LYS A 446 -23.61 7.37 -23.26
CA LYS A 446 -24.70 6.58 -22.68
C LYS A 446 -26.07 7.29 -22.73
N VAL A 447 -26.08 8.62 -22.65
CA VAL A 447 -27.30 9.43 -22.73
C VAL A 447 -27.78 9.62 -24.17
N PHE A 448 -26.85 9.91 -25.09
CA PHE A 448 -27.20 10.28 -26.48
C PHE A 448 -27.34 9.09 -27.42
N GLU A 449 -26.68 7.94 -27.17
CA GLU A 449 -26.81 6.74 -28.02
C GLU A 449 -28.26 6.26 -28.22
N PRO A 450 -29.11 6.18 -27.18
CA PRO A 450 -30.52 5.83 -27.36
C PRO A 450 -31.32 6.89 -28.15
N LEU A 451 -31.00 8.18 -27.94
CA LEU A 451 -31.67 9.30 -28.60
C LEU A 451 -31.33 9.37 -30.09
N ASP A 452 -30.06 9.11 -30.41
CA ASP A 452 -29.50 9.00 -31.75
C ASP A 452 -30.20 7.87 -32.53
N ALA A 453 -30.34 6.70 -31.91
CA ALA A 453 -31.02 5.56 -32.49
C ALA A 453 -32.50 5.84 -32.80
N GLN A 454 -33.19 6.59 -31.93
CA GLN A 454 -34.59 6.95 -32.13
C GLN A 454 -34.81 7.94 -33.30
N HIS A 455 -33.86 8.85 -33.54
CA HIS A 455 -34.00 9.91 -34.54
C HIS A 455 -33.21 9.65 -35.83
N GLY A 456 -32.44 8.56 -35.91
CA GLY A 456 -31.65 8.20 -37.09
C GLY A 456 -30.51 9.16 -37.41
N LYS A 457 -29.97 9.85 -36.39
CA LYS A 457 -28.84 10.77 -36.50
C LYS A 457 -27.74 10.37 -35.52
N THR A 458 -26.52 10.85 -35.73
CA THR A 458 -25.38 10.55 -34.85
C THR A 458 -24.81 11.83 -34.27
N THR A 459 -24.88 11.97 -32.95
CA THR A 459 -24.35 13.10 -32.19
C THR A 459 -22.84 12.98 -32.06
N THR A 460 -22.11 14.07 -32.30
CA THR A 460 -20.64 14.09 -32.20
C THR A 460 -20.23 14.56 -30.81
N ILE A 461 -19.75 13.65 -29.98
CA ILE A 461 -19.28 13.94 -28.62
C ILE A 461 -17.75 14.03 -28.60
N ASN A 462 -17.23 15.19 -28.19
CA ASN A 462 -15.80 15.49 -28.11
C ASN A 462 -15.38 15.75 -26.66
N TYR A 463 -14.35 15.03 -26.22
CA TYR A 463 -13.78 15.19 -24.89
C TYR A 463 -12.91 16.46 -24.78
N VAL A 464 -13.12 17.25 -23.73
CA VAL A 464 -12.26 18.37 -23.33
C VAL A 464 -12.04 18.33 -21.82
N SER A 465 -10.77 18.43 -21.40
CA SER A 465 -10.37 18.26 -20.00
C SER A 465 -10.61 19.48 -19.10
N GLY A 466 -11.03 20.63 -19.65
CA GLY A 466 -11.30 21.84 -18.88
C GLY A 466 -11.75 23.03 -19.74
N SER A 467 -12.37 24.03 -19.10
CA SER A 467 -12.98 25.19 -19.76
C SER A 467 -14.00 24.82 -20.83
N VAL A 468 -14.86 23.84 -20.48
CA VAL A 468 -15.90 23.32 -21.37
C VAL A 468 -16.90 24.43 -21.72
N GLU A 469 -17.17 25.34 -20.78
CA GLU A 469 -18.04 26.51 -20.93
C GLU A 469 -17.65 27.43 -22.11
N ALA A 470 -16.38 27.48 -22.50
CA ALA A 470 -15.91 28.29 -23.61
C ALA A 470 -16.15 27.63 -24.99
N ALA A 471 -16.46 26.34 -25.04
CA ALA A 471 -16.50 25.58 -26.30
C ALA A 471 -17.56 26.10 -27.28
N CYS A 472 -18.75 26.48 -26.80
CA CYS A 472 -19.80 27.06 -27.63
C CYS A 472 -19.40 28.43 -28.19
N ALA A 473 -18.84 29.31 -27.35
CA ALA A 473 -18.40 30.64 -27.77
C ALA A 473 -17.28 30.59 -28.82
N LEU A 474 -16.44 29.56 -28.76
CA LEU A 474 -15.35 29.32 -29.72
C LEU A 474 -15.81 28.53 -30.97
N GLY A 475 -17.09 28.17 -31.07
CA GLY A 475 -17.64 27.42 -32.21
C GLY A 475 -17.24 25.94 -32.28
N LEU A 476 -16.67 25.39 -31.20
CA LEU A 476 -16.31 23.97 -31.09
C LEU A 476 -17.52 23.07 -30.82
N ALA A 477 -18.58 23.61 -30.22
CA ALA A 477 -19.76 22.87 -29.81
C ALA A 477 -21.04 23.64 -30.09
N ASP A 478 -22.13 22.91 -30.31
CA ASP A 478 -23.48 23.45 -30.38
C ASP A 478 -24.17 23.37 -28.99
N GLY A 479 -23.69 22.49 -28.12
CA GLY A 479 -24.06 22.39 -26.71
C GLY A 479 -22.95 21.73 -25.89
N ILE A 480 -23.03 21.81 -24.57
CA ILE A 480 -22.06 21.20 -23.66
C ILE A 480 -22.73 20.40 -22.55
N ILE A 481 -21.96 19.51 -21.94
CA ILE A 481 -22.36 18.82 -20.71
C ILE A 481 -21.29 19.10 -19.67
N ASP A 482 -21.67 19.80 -18.60
CA ASP A 482 -20.76 20.17 -17.52
C ASP A 482 -21.50 20.35 -16.19
N LEU A 483 -20.74 20.37 -15.10
CA LEU A 483 -21.23 20.52 -13.73
C LEU A 483 -21.69 21.95 -13.44
N VAL A 484 -22.87 22.08 -12.86
CA VAL A 484 -23.48 23.34 -12.43
C VAL A 484 -23.73 23.30 -10.92
N GLU A 485 -23.17 24.29 -10.21
CA GLU A 485 -23.44 24.54 -8.79
C GLU A 485 -24.31 25.81 -8.63
N SER A 486 -23.72 27.01 -8.72
CA SER A 486 -24.44 28.29 -8.69
C SER A 486 -24.97 28.72 -10.07
N GLY A 487 -24.38 28.20 -11.14
CA GLY A 487 -24.68 28.60 -12.53
C GLY A 487 -24.02 29.90 -13.00
N GLU A 488 -23.16 30.51 -12.19
CA GLU A 488 -22.49 31.77 -12.54
C GLU A 488 -21.54 31.63 -13.74
N THR A 489 -20.72 30.59 -13.77
CA THR A 489 -19.77 30.30 -14.87
C THR A 489 -20.48 30.07 -16.20
N MET A 490 -21.56 29.27 -16.17
CA MET A 490 -22.43 29.02 -17.31
C MET A 490 -23.03 30.32 -17.86
N ARG A 491 -23.60 31.16 -16.99
CA ARG A 491 -24.19 32.45 -17.40
C ARG A 491 -23.15 33.42 -17.96
N ALA A 492 -21.95 33.46 -17.36
CA ALA A 492 -20.85 34.29 -17.85
C ALA A 492 -20.40 33.89 -19.26
N ALA A 493 -20.50 32.61 -19.61
CA ALA A 493 -20.24 32.10 -20.95
C ALA A 493 -21.43 32.28 -21.93
N GLY A 494 -22.54 32.88 -21.49
CA GLY A 494 -23.75 33.06 -22.32
C GLY A 494 -24.55 31.78 -22.52
N LEU A 495 -24.42 30.82 -21.61
CA LEU A 495 -25.12 29.53 -21.63
C LEU A 495 -26.24 29.49 -20.58
N HIS A 496 -27.17 28.55 -20.75
CA HIS A 496 -28.15 28.16 -19.73
C HIS A 496 -28.41 26.65 -19.77
N ASP A 497 -28.86 26.07 -18.67
CA ASP A 497 -29.15 24.65 -18.55
C ASP A 497 -30.56 24.31 -19.05
N ILE A 498 -30.65 23.33 -19.94
CA ILE A 498 -31.92 22.87 -20.54
C ILE A 498 -32.38 21.52 -19.98
N HIS A 499 -31.45 20.73 -19.43
CA HIS A 499 -31.75 19.41 -18.88
C HIS A 499 -30.73 19.03 -17.81
N THR A 500 -31.19 18.42 -16.71
CA THR A 500 -30.32 17.88 -15.66
C THR A 500 -30.20 16.38 -15.82
N LEU A 501 -28.99 15.89 -16.09
CA LEU A 501 -28.70 14.47 -16.29
C LEU A 501 -28.61 13.72 -14.96
N MET A 502 -27.88 14.28 -14.00
CA MET A 502 -27.76 13.71 -12.66
C MET A 502 -27.44 14.76 -11.61
N SER A 503 -27.87 14.50 -10.37
CA SER A 503 -27.34 15.17 -9.19
C SER A 503 -26.14 14.38 -8.66
N THR A 504 -25.07 15.07 -8.30
CA THR A 504 -23.83 14.46 -7.76
C THR A 504 -23.40 15.15 -6.48
N GLN A 505 -22.70 14.43 -5.61
CA GLN A 505 -22.01 14.96 -4.45
C GLN A 505 -20.74 14.14 -4.17
N ALA A 506 -19.91 14.63 -3.24
CA ALA A 506 -18.77 13.86 -2.76
C ALA A 506 -19.23 12.63 -1.96
N VAL A 507 -18.63 11.48 -2.28
CA VAL A 507 -18.93 10.18 -1.68
C VAL A 507 -17.66 9.47 -1.23
N LEU A 508 -17.82 8.67 -0.18
CA LEU A 508 -16.83 7.72 0.29
C LEU A 508 -17.03 6.38 -0.41
N LEU A 509 -16.05 5.98 -1.21
CA LEU A 509 -16.04 4.74 -1.96
C LEU A 509 -15.19 3.70 -1.25
N ALA A 510 -15.59 2.44 -1.30
CA ALA A 510 -14.76 1.31 -0.89
C ALA A 510 -14.80 0.20 -1.94
N ASN A 511 -13.68 -0.51 -2.10
CA ASN A 511 -13.64 -1.69 -2.94
C ASN A 511 -14.45 -2.82 -2.28
N LYS A 512 -15.37 -3.47 -3.02
CA LYS A 512 -16.19 -4.58 -2.51
C LYS A 512 -15.37 -5.76 -1.95
N ASN A 513 -14.15 -5.95 -2.46
CA ASN A 513 -13.23 -7.05 -2.19
C ASN A 513 -12.03 -6.66 -1.31
N THR A 514 -12.06 -5.49 -0.65
CA THR A 514 -11.00 -5.08 0.28
C THR A 514 -10.80 -6.11 1.41
N LYS A 515 -9.53 -6.30 1.81
CA LYS A 515 -9.15 -7.12 2.98
C LYS A 515 -9.39 -6.38 4.30
N HIS A 516 -9.48 -5.05 4.26
CA HIS A 516 -9.52 -4.22 5.44
C HIS A 516 -10.95 -3.80 5.82
N LYS A 517 -11.94 -4.69 5.67
CA LYS A 517 -13.37 -4.39 5.88
C LYS A 517 -13.66 -3.77 7.25
N GLU A 518 -13.05 -4.28 8.30
CA GLU A 518 -13.20 -3.74 9.66
C GLU A 518 -12.67 -2.31 9.77
N LEU A 519 -11.51 -2.04 9.18
CA LEU A 519 -10.89 -0.72 9.21
C LEU A 519 -11.67 0.28 8.35
N VAL A 520 -12.18 -0.14 7.19
CA VAL A 520 -13.10 0.66 6.36
C VAL A 520 -14.35 1.01 7.15
N SER A 521 -15.00 0.02 7.80
CA SER A 521 -16.19 0.26 8.63
C SER A 521 -15.91 1.23 9.79
N LYS A 522 -14.77 1.04 10.48
CA LYS A 522 -14.32 1.94 11.54
C LYS A 522 -14.13 3.36 11.03
N LEU A 523 -13.41 3.55 9.92
CA LEU A 523 -13.17 4.86 9.30
C LEU A 523 -14.47 5.51 8.83
N ALA A 524 -15.35 4.75 8.18
CA ALA A 524 -16.67 5.22 7.77
C ALA A 524 -17.48 5.70 8.98
N SER A 525 -17.51 4.95 10.10
CA SER A 525 -18.14 5.41 11.34
C SER A 525 -17.52 6.71 11.86
N ARG A 526 -16.19 6.90 11.76
CA ARG A 526 -15.52 8.14 12.17
C ARG A 526 -15.95 9.33 11.32
N ILE A 527 -15.97 9.13 10.01
CA ILE A 527 -16.35 10.12 9.01
C ILE A 527 -17.82 10.50 9.18
N ARG A 528 -18.72 9.53 9.34
CA ARG A 528 -20.15 9.76 9.63
C ARG A 528 -20.33 10.64 10.86
N GLY A 529 -19.51 10.44 11.89
CA GLY A 529 -19.59 11.24 13.09
C GLY A 529 -19.15 12.69 12.92
N VAL A 530 -18.15 12.96 12.06
CA VAL A 530 -17.78 14.33 11.67
C VAL A 530 -18.89 14.98 10.85
N ILE A 531 -19.46 14.26 9.89
CA ILE A 531 -20.59 14.76 9.09
C ILE A 531 -21.76 15.13 10.00
N THR A 532 -22.08 14.28 10.97
CA THR A 532 -23.14 14.58 11.95
C THR A 532 -22.79 15.80 12.78
N ALA A 533 -21.57 15.88 13.30
CA ALA A 533 -21.12 17.04 14.06
C ALA A 533 -21.13 18.36 13.27
N SER A 534 -20.99 18.31 11.93
CA SER A 534 -21.12 19.50 11.09
C SER A 534 -22.55 20.05 11.00
N LYS A 535 -23.56 19.18 11.18
CA LYS A 535 -25.00 19.50 11.05
C LYS A 535 -25.62 20.00 12.36
N PHE A 536 -25.02 19.66 13.49
CA PHE A 536 -25.60 19.93 14.80
C PHE A 536 -24.67 20.77 15.68
N VAL A 537 -25.25 21.40 16.69
CA VAL A 537 -24.54 22.09 17.78
C VAL A 537 -25.16 21.70 19.10
N LEU A 538 -24.38 21.79 20.18
CA LEU A 538 -24.89 21.56 21.53
C LEU A 538 -25.41 22.89 22.07
N CYS A 539 -26.70 22.94 22.40
CA CYS A 539 -27.34 24.11 23.00
C CYS A 539 -27.55 23.84 24.49
N THR A 540 -27.03 24.71 25.35
CA THR A 540 -27.21 24.62 26.80
C THR A 540 -27.80 25.92 27.31
N TYR A 541 -28.80 25.86 28.18
CA TYR A 541 -29.47 27.05 28.70
C TYR A 541 -30.07 26.81 30.08
N ASN A 542 -30.29 27.88 30.82
CA ASN A 542 -30.97 27.86 32.11
C ASN A 542 -32.44 28.26 31.93
N ILE A 543 -33.35 27.59 32.64
CA ILE A 543 -34.77 27.92 32.60
C ILE A 543 -35.49 27.54 33.90
N GLU A 544 -36.56 28.26 34.23
CA GLU A 544 -37.45 27.86 35.32
C GLU A 544 -38.14 26.52 35.02
N ARG A 545 -38.22 25.65 36.02
CA ARG A 545 -38.82 24.31 35.93
C ARG A 545 -40.26 24.33 35.44
N LYS A 546 -41.02 25.41 35.72
CA LYS A 546 -42.40 25.60 35.25
C LYS A 546 -42.49 25.68 33.71
N ASN A 547 -41.46 26.20 33.05
CA ASN A 547 -41.40 26.37 31.59
C ASN A 547 -40.66 25.23 30.88
N LEU A 548 -40.13 24.25 31.62
CA LEU A 548 -39.35 23.13 31.09
C LEU A 548 -40.10 22.35 29.98
N THR A 549 -41.40 22.11 30.16
CA THR A 549 -42.22 21.38 29.20
C THR A 549 -42.28 22.07 27.83
N SER A 550 -42.31 23.41 27.81
CA SER A 550 -42.25 24.20 26.57
C SER A 550 -40.86 24.18 25.97
N ALA A 551 -39.82 24.28 26.81
CA ALA A 551 -38.43 24.27 26.38
C ALA A 551 -38.02 22.95 25.71
N VAL A 552 -38.45 21.80 26.26
CA VAL A 552 -38.17 20.48 25.67
C VAL A 552 -38.89 20.28 24.32
N LYS A 553 -39.98 20.99 24.04
CA LYS A 553 -40.61 20.97 22.70
C LYS A 553 -39.77 21.72 21.67
N ILE A 554 -39.13 22.82 22.07
CA ILE A 554 -38.25 23.63 21.22
C ILE A 554 -36.93 22.88 20.98
N THR A 555 -36.35 22.31 22.03
CA THR A 555 -35.10 21.53 21.96
C THR A 555 -35.30 20.09 22.44
N PRO A 556 -35.92 19.22 21.64
CA PRO A 556 -36.19 17.83 22.03
C PRO A 556 -34.91 16.98 22.17
N GLY A 557 -33.79 17.44 21.58
CA GLY A 557 -32.55 16.66 21.49
C GLY A 557 -32.68 15.47 20.54
N ARG A 558 -31.62 14.66 20.43
CA ARG A 558 -31.61 13.44 19.59
C ARG A 558 -32.32 12.25 20.22
N GLN A 559 -32.04 11.99 21.50
CA GLN A 559 -32.72 10.95 22.30
C GLN A 559 -33.61 11.57 23.39
N GLY A 560 -33.31 12.81 23.77
CA GLY A 560 -33.98 13.58 24.80
C GLY A 560 -33.06 14.72 25.25
N ALA A 561 -33.64 15.79 25.78
CA ALA A 561 -32.88 16.86 26.41
C ALA A 561 -32.36 16.39 27.78
N THR A 562 -31.09 16.66 28.08
CA THR A 562 -30.52 16.43 29.42
C THR A 562 -30.94 17.57 30.33
N VAL A 563 -31.47 17.26 31.51
CA VAL A 563 -31.93 18.26 32.49
C VAL A 563 -31.16 18.05 33.80
N SER A 564 -30.55 19.11 34.32
CA SER A 564 -29.79 19.12 35.57
C SER A 564 -30.29 20.23 36.49
N THR A 565 -30.30 19.97 37.80
CA THR A 565 -30.70 20.96 38.81
C THR A 565 -29.60 21.99 39.04
N LEU A 566 -29.99 23.24 39.28
CA LEU A 566 -29.06 24.31 39.67
C LEU A 566 -29.09 24.51 41.19
N ASP A 567 -27.93 24.73 41.79
CA ASP A 567 -27.76 24.87 43.24
C ASP A 567 -28.06 26.31 43.73
N SER A 568 -27.76 27.31 42.90
CA SER A 568 -27.89 28.72 43.25
C SER A 568 -29.33 29.25 43.30
N HIS A 569 -30.27 28.58 42.64
CA HIS A 569 -31.67 29.02 42.54
C HIS A 569 -32.64 27.84 42.58
N GLU A 570 -33.40 27.73 43.68
CA GLU A 570 -34.51 26.78 43.77
C GLU A 570 -35.53 27.02 42.64
N GLY A 571 -35.96 25.95 41.98
CA GLY A 571 -36.92 26.02 40.87
C GLY A 571 -36.32 26.22 39.48
N TRP A 572 -34.99 26.35 39.34
CA TRP A 572 -34.32 26.43 38.04
C TRP A 572 -33.63 25.13 37.64
N VAL A 573 -33.50 24.93 36.33
CA VAL A 573 -32.80 23.80 35.72
C VAL A 573 -31.92 24.26 34.57
N ALA A 574 -30.78 23.58 34.40
CA ALA A 574 -29.98 23.65 33.20
C ALA A 574 -30.42 22.55 32.23
N VAL A 575 -30.67 22.92 30.98
CA VAL A 575 -31.04 21.99 29.90
C VAL A 575 -29.95 21.96 28.85
N SER A 576 -29.60 20.77 28.37
CA SER A 576 -28.61 20.56 27.32
C SER A 576 -29.19 19.65 26.24
N ALA A 577 -29.21 20.13 25.00
CA ALA A 577 -29.79 19.42 23.87
C ALA A 577 -29.04 19.71 22.57
N MET A 578 -28.95 18.68 21.72
CA MET A 578 -28.41 18.83 20.37
C MET A 578 -29.47 19.44 19.44
N ILE A 579 -29.13 20.53 18.76
CA ILE A 579 -30.03 21.26 17.85
C ILE A 579 -29.42 21.41 16.45
N ASP A 580 -30.26 21.59 15.43
CA ASP A 580 -29.81 21.83 14.06
C ASP A 580 -29.07 23.17 13.96
N LYS A 581 -27.85 23.13 13.43
CA LYS A 581 -26.99 24.31 13.27
C LYS A 581 -27.63 25.39 12.40
N LYS A 582 -28.48 25.03 11.44
CA LYS A 582 -29.17 25.98 10.56
C LYS A 582 -30.27 26.77 11.28
N LYS A 583 -30.94 26.15 12.26
CA LYS A 583 -32.05 26.73 13.03
C LYS A 583 -31.62 27.35 14.35
N LYS A 584 -30.31 27.40 14.63
CA LYS A 584 -29.80 27.81 15.94
C LYS A 584 -30.24 29.23 16.35
N GLY A 585 -30.38 30.16 15.40
CA GLY A 585 -30.83 31.53 15.68
C GLY A 585 -32.27 31.52 16.17
N ASP A 586 -33.17 31.00 15.34
CA ASP A 586 -34.61 30.88 15.65
C ASP A 586 -34.84 30.14 16.98
N ILE A 587 -34.11 29.04 17.22
CA ILE A 587 -34.21 28.28 18.47
C ILE A 587 -33.78 29.11 19.68
N MET A 588 -32.71 29.90 19.57
CA MET A 588 -32.28 30.78 20.66
C MET A 588 -33.33 31.85 20.97
N ASP A 589 -33.93 32.44 19.93
CA ASP A 589 -34.98 33.45 20.08
C ASP A 589 -36.26 32.86 20.71
N GLU A 590 -36.67 31.67 20.27
CA GLU A 590 -37.81 30.94 20.85
C GLU A 590 -37.57 30.60 22.34
N LEU A 591 -36.36 30.15 22.69
CA LEU A 591 -35.98 29.86 24.07
C LEU A 591 -35.99 31.13 24.94
N THR A 592 -35.47 32.26 24.43
CA THR A 592 -35.53 33.54 25.14
C THR A 592 -36.97 33.99 25.38
N SER A 593 -37.87 33.81 24.40
CA SER A 593 -39.29 34.20 24.52
C SER A 593 -40.04 33.49 25.65
N ILE A 594 -39.61 32.28 26.02
CA ILE A 594 -40.20 31.50 27.13
C ILE A 594 -39.43 31.64 28.44
N GLY A 595 -38.48 32.58 28.51
CA GLY A 595 -37.72 32.90 29.72
C GLY A 595 -36.47 32.06 29.96
N ALA A 596 -35.88 31.46 28.92
CA ALA A 596 -34.55 30.87 29.05
C ALA A 596 -33.46 31.95 29.13
N THR A 597 -32.44 31.72 29.95
CA THR A 597 -31.28 32.59 30.13
C THR A 597 -29.98 31.82 29.89
N ASP A 598 -28.88 32.56 29.71
CA ASP A 598 -27.53 32.00 29.51
C ASP A 598 -27.46 30.93 28.41
N ILE A 599 -28.12 31.20 27.27
CA ILE A 599 -28.19 30.26 26.15
C ILE A 599 -26.83 30.22 25.45
N LEU A 600 -26.13 29.10 25.59
CA LEU A 600 -24.81 28.84 25.02
C LEU A 600 -24.93 27.81 23.90
N VAL A 601 -24.17 28.03 22.83
CA VAL A 601 -24.06 27.10 21.71
C VAL A 601 -22.61 26.70 21.54
N MET A 602 -22.33 25.39 21.67
CA MET A 602 -21.00 24.82 21.55
C MET A 602 -20.91 23.94 20.30
N ALA A 603 -19.87 24.16 19.49
CA ALA A 603 -19.53 23.27 18.40
C ALA A 603 -18.72 22.08 18.92
N PHE A 604 -18.97 20.90 18.36
CA PHE A 604 -18.18 19.71 18.60
C PHE A 604 -17.66 19.17 17.26
N THR A 605 -16.55 18.44 17.29
CA THR A 605 -15.84 18.01 16.07
C THR A 605 -16.29 16.63 15.58
N ASN A 606 -16.80 15.77 16.45
CA ASN A 606 -17.23 14.41 16.11
C ASN A 606 -18.32 13.92 17.07
N CYS A 607 -19.30 13.17 16.57
CA CYS A 607 -20.36 12.53 17.35
C CYS A 607 -20.62 11.11 16.84
N ARG A 608 -20.57 10.10 17.71
CA ARG A 608 -20.86 8.71 17.31
C ARG A 608 -22.35 8.47 17.30
N VAL A 609 -22.85 8.01 16.15
CA VAL A 609 -24.27 7.85 15.85
C VAL A 609 -24.60 6.42 15.52
#